data_AF-A0A5N6EXK6-F1
#
_entry.id   AF-A0A5N6EXK6-F1
#
_cell.length_a   1.000
_cell.length_b   1.000
_cell.length_c   1.000
_cell.angle_alpha   90.00
_cell.angle_beta   90.00
_cell.angle_gamma   90.00
#
_symmetry.space_group_name_H-M   'P 1'
#
loop_
_entity.id
_entity.type
_entity.pdbx_description
1 polymer ?
#
loop_
_entity_poly.entity_id
_entity_poly.type
_entity_poly.pdbx_seq_one_letter_code
_entity_poly.pdbx_strand_id
1 'polypeptide(L)'
;MEELTTFLTSIGEEVEDAEEECFLLFAQDIPSANLGFVDSRATSVDVTIHGQDYTINQSPTLLSSSRAGGTTGAVLWKITPLFAEWITTQTNPFWTTTILTPTSTVLELGCGISGLIALALSPKITHYIATDQEYVHRLLRSNLESNAPSQHPKSKAGSHRKPSKHGPNNSKTAQKSTPNITFTTLDWETDDPALLKDSIATNGGNPGREDRGFDVLISCDCIYNEALVAPFVRTCADVCRLRAVYGSEKELGDGEMRPTVCVIAQQQRSPEVFEAWLRETMRVFRVWRVGDEVLGGKLAAGSGYLVHVLVLKDGDL
;
A
#
# COMPACT_ATOMS: atom_id res chain seq x y z
N MET A 1 0.22 23.66 -3.22
CA MET A 1 -1.20 23.36 -2.92
C MET A 1 -2.05 23.25 -4.17
N GLU A 2 -1.94 24.18 -5.14
CA GLU A 2 -2.67 24.15 -6.42
C GLU A 2 -2.60 22.81 -7.17
N GLU A 3 -1.41 22.20 -7.26
CA GLU A 3 -1.23 20.90 -7.93
C GLU A 3 -1.98 19.75 -7.22
N LEU A 4 -1.98 19.75 -5.88
CA LEU A 4 -2.74 18.78 -5.09
C LEU A 4 -4.24 19.00 -5.26
N THR A 5 -4.71 20.25 -5.30
CA THR A 5 -6.12 20.55 -5.60
C THR A 5 -6.49 20.09 -7.02
N THR A 6 -5.63 20.32 -8.01
CA THR A 6 -5.82 19.86 -9.40
C THR A 6 -5.89 18.34 -9.47
N PHE A 7 -5.03 17.65 -8.72
CA PHE A 7 -5.07 16.20 -8.60
C PHE A 7 -6.41 15.74 -8.01
N LEU A 8 -6.82 16.28 -6.86
CA LEU A 8 -8.04 15.88 -6.16
C LEU A 8 -9.30 16.10 -7.01
N THR A 9 -9.37 17.19 -7.77
CA THR A 9 -10.50 17.45 -8.69
C THR A 9 -10.46 16.59 -9.96
N SER A 10 -9.30 16.03 -10.32
CA SER A 10 -9.15 15.16 -11.49
C SER A 10 -9.47 13.69 -11.23
N ILE A 11 -9.48 13.26 -9.96
CA ILE A 11 -9.62 11.84 -9.61
C ILE A 11 -11.06 11.39 -9.37
N GLY A 12 -11.99 12.29 -9.09
CA GLY A 12 -13.38 11.97 -8.77
C GLY A 12 -14.03 12.99 -7.84
N GLU A 13 -15.16 12.59 -7.26
CA GLU A 13 -15.96 13.44 -6.38
C GLU A 13 -15.55 13.28 -4.91
N GLU A 14 -15.61 14.39 -4.17
CA GLU A 14 -15.46 14.36 -2.72
C GLU A 14 -16.72 13.74 -2.10
N VAL A 15 -16.52 12.85 -1.14
CA VAL A 15 -17.59 12.22 -0.38
C VAL A 15 -18.09 13.22 0.67
N GLU A 16 -19.35 13.60 0.57
CA GLU A 16 -19.99 14.56 1.47
C GLU A 16 -20.75 13.89 2.62
N ASP A 17 -21.33 12.71 2.36
CA ASP A 17 -22.08 11.93 3.35
C ASP A 17 -21.73 10.44 3.28
N ALA A 18 -21.36 9.88 4.43
CA ALA A 18 -20.91 8.49 4.52
C ALA A 18 -22.05 7.47 4.34
N GLU A 19 -23.27 7.82 4.75
CA GLU A 19 -24.45 6.95 4.65
C GLU A 19 -24.94 6.88 3.21
N GLU A 20 -25.01 8.03 2.54
CA GLU A 20 -25.37 8.14 1.13
C GLU A 20 -24.35 7.39 0.26
N GLU A 21 -23.05 7.59 0.48
CA GLU A 21 -22.00 6.90 -0.27
C GLU A 21 -22.06 5.38 -0.04
N CYS A 22 -22.24 4.94 1.21
CA CYS A 22 -22.43 3.53 1.53
C CYS A 22 -23.66 2.96 0.79
N PHE A 23 -24.79 3.65 0.84
CA PHE A 23 -26.01 3.22 0.17
C PHE A 23 -25.81 3.10 -1.35
N LEU A 24 -25.26 4.13 -2.00
CA LEU A 24 -25.03 4.15 -3.45
C LEU A 24 -24.09 3.02 -3.91
N LEU A 25 -23.08 2.71 -3.11
CA LEU A 25 -22.08 1.70 -3.41
C LEU A 25 -22.60 0.27 -3.18
N PHE A 26 -23.38 0.05 -2.13
CA PHE A 26 -23.88 -1.29 -1.75
C PHE A 26 -25.28 -1.61 -2.30
N ALA A 27 -25.98 -0.65 -2.89
CA ALA A 27 -27.21 -0.89 -3.64
C ALA A 27 -26.96 -1.46 -5.06
N GLN A 28 -25.72 -1.45 -5.53
CA GLN A 28 -25.33 -2.00 -6.84
C GLN A 28 -25.26 -3.53 -6.79
N ASP A 29 -25.42 -4.17 -7.96
CA ASP A 29 -25.17 -5.60 -8.11
C ASP A 29 -23.66 -5.88 -7.97
N ILE A 30 -23.24 -6.25 -6.77
CA ILE A 30 -21.85 -6.63 -6.48
C ILE A 30 -21.68 -8.10 -6.88
N PRO A 31 -20.67 -8.45 -7.69
CA PRO A 31 -20.38 -9.85 -8.00
C PRO A 31 -20.22 -10.64 -6.70
N SER A 32 -20.94 -11.76 -6.56
CA SER A 32 -20.77 -12.69 -5.45
C SER A 32 -19.33 -13.21 -5.44
N ALA A 33 -18.46 -12.55 -4.68
CA ALA A 33 -17.07 -12.93 -4.54
C ALA A 33 -16.89 -13.80 -3.29
N ASN A 34 -15.91 -14.72 -3.35
CA ASN A 34 -15.39 -15.35 -2.14
C ASN A 34 -14.77 -14.28 -1.21
N LEU A 35 -14.26 -14.70 -0.04
CA LEU A 35 -13.72 -13.78 0.99
C LEU A 35 -12.71 -12.74 0.48
N GLY A 36 -12.10 -12.94 -0.70
CA GLY A 36 -11.27 -11.93 -1.36
C GLY A 36 -9.85 -12.42 -1.68
N PHE A 37 -9.52 -13.67 -1.38
CA PHE A 37 -8.19 -14.24 -1.63
C PHE A 37 -8.04 -14.76 -3.06
N VAL A 38 -6.84 -14.67 -3.65
CA VAL A 38 -6.57 -15.21 -4.99
C VAL A 38 -6.68 -16.74 -5.00
N ASP A 39 -5.92 -17.40 -4.12
CA ASP A 39 -6.08 -18.80 -3.74
C ASP A 39 -5.69 -18.95 -2.27
N SER A 40 -6.63 -19.39 -1.42
CA SER A 40 -6.40 -19.53 0.03
C SER A 40 -5.83 -20.88 0.43
N ARG A 41 -5.71 -21.84 -0.50
CA ARG A 41 -5.19 -23.19 -0.25
C ARG A 41 -3.81 -23.39 -0.86
N ALA A 42 -3.50 -22.66 -1.93
CA ALA A 42 -2.18 -22.68 -2.53
C ALA A 42 -1.12 -22.13 -1.55
N THR A 43 0.03 -22.79 -1.52
CA THR A 43 1.22 -22.31 -0.79
C THR A 43 1.98 -21.25 -1.59
N SER A 44 1.63 -21.04 -2.86
CA SER A 44 2.18 -20.02 -3.73
C SER A 44 1.20 -19.65 -4.83
N VAL A 45 1.18 -18.37 -5.21
CA VAL A 45 0.39 -17.85 -6.33
C VAL A 45 1.27 -17.06 -7.26
N ASP A 46 1.09 -17.26 -8.56
CA ASP A 46 1.74 -16.49 -9.60
C ASP A 46 0.84 -15.33 -10.05
N VAL A 47 1.41 -14.13 -10.13
CA VAL A 47 0.74 -12.92 -10.62
C VAL A 47 1.64 -12.16 -11.57
N THR A 48 1.04 -11.47 -12.52
CA THR A 48 1.77 -10.66 -13.51
C THR A 48 1.34 -9.21 -13.37
N ILE A 49 2.30 -8.29 -13.20
CA ILE A 49 2.06 -6.84 -13.19
C ILE A 49 2.84 -6.22 -14.35
N HIS A 50 2.16 -5.57 -15.30
CA HIS A 50 2.81 -4.96 -16.48
C HIS A 50 3.78 -5.90 -17.24
N GLY A 51 3.44 -7.19 -17.31
CA GLY A 51 4.27 -8.22 -17.98
C GLY A 51 5.46 -8.73 -17.16
N GLN A 52 5.64 -8.27 -15.92
CA GLN A 52 6.58 -8.84 -14.96
C GLN A 52 5.87 -9.88 -14.09
N ASP A 53 6.39 -11.10 -14.09
CA ASP A 53 5.87 -12.20 -13.28
C ASP A 53 6.45 -12.17 -11.87
N TYR A 54 5.59 -12.47 -10.89
CA TYR A 54 5.89 -12.60 -9.47
C TYR A 54 5.33 -13.91 -8.95
N THR A 55 6.10 -14.61 -8.12
CA THR A 55 5.63 -15.78 -7.38
C THR A 55 5.57 -15.42 -5.91
N ILE A 56 4.37 -15.38 -5.34
CA ILE A 56 4.12 -15.02 -3.96
C ILE A 56 3.87 -16.27 -3.14
N ASN A 57 4.78 -16.59 -2.21
CA ASN A 57 4.58 -17.68 -1.26
C ASN A 57 3.59 -17.24 -0.19
N GLN A 58 2.64 -18.12 0.14
CA GLN A 58 1.57 -17.91 1.09
C GLN A 58 1.69 -18.81 2.32
N SER A 59 0.97 -18.47 3.40
CA SER A 59 0.86 -19.33 4.58
C SER A 59 -0.62 -19.64 4.91
N PRO A 60 -1.29 -20.51 4.12
CA PRO A 60 -2.67 -20.93 4.36
C PRO A 60 -2.93 -21.44 5.78
N THR A 61 -1.97 -22.15 6.36
CA THR A 61 -2.09 -22.72 7.71
C THR A 61 -2.16 -21.63 8.78
N LEU A 62 -1.47 -20.51 8.57
CA LEU A 62 -1.52 -19.36 9.45
C LEU A 62 -2.88 -18.65 9.37
N LEU A 63 -3.47 -18.56 8.18
CA LEU A 63 -4.83 -18.04 7.99
C LEU A 63 -5.86 -18.82 8.83
N SER A 64 -5.71 -20.15 8.92
CA SER A 64 -6.57 -21.02 9.73
C SER A 64 -6.23 -21.11 11.23
N SER A 65 -5.23 -20.37 11.70
CA SER A 65 -4.76 -20.48 13.09
C SER A 65 -5.63 -19.70 14.08
N SER A 66 -5.74 -20.18 15.32
CA SER A 66 -6.46 -19.52 16.42
C SER A 66 -5.60 -18.46 17.13
N ARG A 67 -4.67 -17.83 16.41
CA ARG A 67 -3.74 -16.85 16.98
C ARG A 67 -4.50 -15.60 17.42
N ALA A 68 -4.08 -15.01 18.54
CA ALA A 68 -4.51 -13.67 18.94
C ALA A 68 -3.84 -12.62 18.01
N GLY A 69 -4.65 -11.74 17.41
CA GLY A 69 -4.25 -10.86 16.31
C GLY A 69 -4.66 -11.45 14.94
N GLY A 70 -5.13 -10.60 14.03
CA GLY A 70 -5.63 -11.02 12.72
C GLY A 70 -4.59 -11.82 11.92
N THR A 71 -5.00 -12.89 11.25
CA THR A 71 -4.14 -13.76 10.43
C THR A 71 -4.33 -13.54 8.92
N THR A 72 -5.17 -12.57 8.58
CA THR A 72 -5.57 -12.14 7.24
C THR A 72 -4.40 -11.74 6.35
N GLY A 73 -3.31 -11.24 6.93
CA GLY A 73 -2.08 -10.90 6.19
C GLY A 73 -1.28 -12.11 5.68
N ALA A 74 -1.74 -13.35 5.87
CA ALA A 74 -1.02 -14.58 5.50
C ALA A 74 -1.23 -15.05 4.05
N VAL A 75 -1.98 -14.30 3.23
CA VAL A 75 -2.38 -14.67 1.87
C VAL A 75 -2.46 -13.43 0.97
N LEU A 76 -2.45 -13.63 -0.36
CA LEU A 76 -2.61 -12.56 -1.33
C LEU A 76 -4.09 -12.27 -1.58
N TRP A 77 -4.48 -11.01 -1.41
CA TRP A 77 -5.83 -10.52 -1.68
C TRP A 77 -5.99 -10.17 -3.17
N LYS A 78 -7.19 -10.37 -3.71
CA LYS A 78 -7.52 -10.24 -5.14
C LYS A 78 -7.39 -8.80 -5.65
N ILE A 79 -7.66 -7.82 -4.80
CA ILE A 79 -7.50 -6.41 -5.15
C ILE A 79 -6.02 -6.02 -5.25
N THR A 80 -5.12 -6.66 -4.51
CA THR A 80 -3.71 -6.25 -4.43
C THR A 80 -2.99 -6.24 -5.79
N PRO A 81 -3.09 -7.28 -6.66
CA PRO A 81 -2.51 -7.21 -8.00
C PRO A 81 -3.14 -6.13 -8.88
N LEU A 82 -4.46 -5.95 -8.79
CA LEU A 82 -5.19 -4.96 -9.59
C LEU A 82 -4.77 -3.54 -9.20
N PHE A 83 -4.69 -3.29 -7.89
CA PHE A 83 -4.22 -2.01 -7.35
C PHE A 83 -2.74 -1.77 -7.67
N ALA A 84 -1.88 -2.79 -7.53
CA ALA A 84 -0.46 -2.68 -7.87
C ALA A 84 -0.26 -2.30 -9.34
N GLU A 85 -1.01 -2.91 -10.26
CA GLU A 85 -0.99 -2.55 -11.68
C GLU A 85 -1.52 -1.13 -11.93
N TRP A 86 -2.62 -0.77 -11.29
CA TRP A 86 -3.22 0.56 -11.43
C TRP A 86 -2.31 1.69 -10.92
N ILE A 87 -1.77 1.59 -9.70
CA ILE A 87 -0.96 2.65 -9.09
C ILE A 87 0.41 2.80 -9.76
N THR A 88 0.91 1.75 -10.43
CA THR A 88 2.21 1.79 -11.14
C THR A 88 2.09 2.18 -12.62
N THR A 89 0.87 2.38 -13.13
CA THR A 89 0.63 2.84 -14.50
C THR A 89 1.02 4.31 -14.65
N GLN A 90 1.91 4.65 -15.58
CA GLN A 90 2.48 6.01 -15.68
C GLN A 90 1.50 7.10 -16.15
N THR A 91 0.38 6.70 -16.77
CA THR A 91 -0.72 7.59 -17.14
C THR A 91 -1.71 7.83 -15.99
N ASN A 92 -1.52 7.17 -14.84
CA ASN A 92 -2.36 7.37 -13.67
C ASN A 92 -2.15 8.81 -13.12
N PRO A 93 -3.22 9.53 -12.72
CA PRO A 93 -3.13 10.89 -12.18
C PRO A 93 -2.07 11.09 -11.12
N PHE A 94 -1.83 10.09 -10.26
CA PHE A 94 -0.77 10.15 -9.25
C PHE A 94 0.60 10.52 -9.86
N TRP A 95 0.93 10.01 -11.05
CA TRP A 95 2.19 10.32 -11.73
C TRP A 95 2.13 11.60 -12.54
N THR A 96 1.00 11.87 -13.21
CA THR A 96 0.89 13.03 -14.11
C THR A 96 0.76 14.36 -13.36
N THR A 97 0.32 14.34 -12.10
CA THR A 97 0.24 15.51 -11.21
C THR A 97 1.28 15.46 -10.08
N THR A 98 2.39 14.74 -10.32
CA THR A 98 3.57 14.60 -9.45
C THR A 98 3.33 14.16 -7.99
N ILE A 99 2.15 13.61 -7.65
CA ILE A 99 1.90 12.99 -6.34
C ILE A 99 2.82 11.77 -6.14
N LEU A 100 3.13 11.04 -7.21
CA LEU A 100 4.21 10.07 -7.25
C LEU A 100 5.27 10.56 -8.22
N THR A 101 6.52 10.54 -7.76
CA THR A 101 7.70 10.86 -8.55
C THR A 101 8.81 9.85 -8.25
N PRO A 102 9.86 9.78 -9.08
CA PRO A 102 11.04 8.98 -8.77
C PRO A 102 11.71 9.33 -7.44
N THR A 103 11.45 10.51 -6.86
CA THR A 103 11.99 10.94 -5.57
C THR A 103 11.06 10.65 -4.40
N SER A 104 9.90 10.02 -4.63
CA SER A 104 8.90 9.80 -3.58
C SER A 104 9.33 8.76 -2.55
N THR A 105 8.84 8.98 -1.32
CA THR A 105 8.86 8.03 -0.21
C THR A 105 7.43 7.58 0.08
N VAL A 106 7.18 6.27 0.02
CA VAL A 106 5.84 5.68 0.19
C VAL A 106 5.80 4.79 1.44
N LEU A 107 4.74 4.92 2.24
CA LEU A 107 4.44 4.01 3.36
C LEU A 107 3.27 3.09 2.99
N GLU A 108 3.34 1.81 3.33
CA GLU A 108 2.23 0.86 3.21
C GLU A 108 1.79 0.39 4.60
N LEU A 109 0.49 0.55 4.91
CA LEU A 109 -0.15 -0.01 6.09
C LEU A 109 -0.81 -1.35 5.74
N GLY A 110 -0.41 -2.41 6.44
CA GLY A 110 -0.98 -3.76 6.25
C GLY A 110 -0.49 -4.41 4.96
N CYS A 111 0.83 -4.44 4.75
CA CYS A 111 1.43 -4.96 3.52
C CYS A 111 1.23 -6.48 3.32
N GLY A 112 0.92 -7.19 4.41
CA GLY A 112 0.84 -8.63 4.48
C GLY A 112 2.14 -9.31 4.05
N ILE A 113 2.10 -10.62 3.93
CA ILE A 113 3.28 -11.39 3.51
C ILE A 113 3.66 -11.18 2.04
N SER A 114 2.81 -10.54 1.24
CA SER A 114 2.99 -10.51 -0.21
C SER A 114 4.11 -9.56 -0.63
N GLY A 115 4.13 -8.34 -0.07
CA GLY A 115 4.99 -7.25 -0.52
C GLY A 115 4.79 -6.89 -2.00
N LEU A 116 3.65 -7.26 -2.61
CA LEU A 116 3.47 -7.16 -4.06
C LEU A 116 3.44 -5.69 -4.53
N ILE A 117 2.76 -4.81 -3.78
CA ILE A 117 2.72 -3.38 -4.09
C ILE A 117 4.12 -2.79 -3.95
N ALA A 118 4.85 -3.15 -2.88
CA ALA A 118 6.25 -2.76 -2.70
C ALA A 118 7.13 -3.19 -3.88
N LEU A 119 7.04 -4.44 -4.31
CA LEU A 119 7.81 -4.99 -5.44
C LEU A 119 7.49 -4.31 -6.77
N ALA A 120 6.24 -3.92 -7.00
CA ALA A 120 5.81 -3.27 -8.23
C ALA A 120 6.16 -1.77 -8.24
N LEU A 121 5.99 -1.08 -7.10
CA LEU A 121 6.14 0.38 -7.01
C LEU A 121 7.56 0.82 -6.70
N SER A 122 8.30 0.10 -5.84
CA SER A 122 9.64 0.53 -5.42
C SER A 122 10.59 0.80 -6.59
N PRO A 123 10.61 0.06 -7.72
CA PRO A 123 11.51 0.36 -8.84
C PRO A 123 11.29 1.74 -9.47
N LYS A 124 10.16 2.39 -9.19
CA LYS A 124 9.74 3.67 -9.77
C LYS A 124 9.89 4.84 -8.80
N ILE A 125 10.29 4.60 -7.54
CA ILE A 125 10.39 5.61 -6.48
C ILE A 125 11.68 5.45 -5.68
N THR A 126 11.98 6.42 -4.82
CA THR A 126 13.22 6.40 -4.03
C THR A 126 13.15 5.45 -2.85
N HIS A 127 12.02 5.40 -2.14
CA HIS A 127 11.91 4.56 -0.96
C HIS A 127 10.50 4.04 -0.72
N TYR A 128 10.39 2.77 -0.35
CA TYR A 128 9.14 2.13 0.04
C TYR A 128 9.30 1.52 1.43
N ILE A 129 8.42 1.88 2.36
CA ILE A 129 8.38 1.35 3.72
C ILE A 129 7.12 0.49 3.84
N ALA A 130 7.30 -0.82 3.97
CA ALA A 130 6.22 -1.75 4.22
C ALA A 130 6.01 -1.92 5.73
N THR A 131 4.77 -1.86 6.20
CA THR A 131 4.44 -2.06 7.63
C THR A 131 3.35 -3.08 7.83
N ASP A 132 3.52 -3.88 8.88
CA ASP A 132 2.56 -4.88 9.34
C ASP A 132 2.98 -5.37 10.74
N GLN A 133 2.23 -6.32 11.30
CA GLN A 133 2.62 -7.01 12.53
C GLN A 133 3.85 -7.91 12.29
N GLU A 134 4.66 -8.12 13.34
CA GLU A 134 5.94 -8.87 13.25
C GLU A 134 5.83 -10.27 12.64
N TYR A 135 4.67 -10.91 12.74
CA TYR A 135 4.50 -12.26 12.19
C TYR A 135 4.66 -12.34 10.67
N VAL A 136 4.38 -11.24 9.97
CA VAL A 136 4.45 -11.13 8.51
C VAL A 136 5.91 -11.12 8.03
N HIS A 137 6.80 -10.53 8.82
CA HIS A 137 8.15 -10.14 8.46
C HIS A 137 8.95 -11.26 7.76
N ARG A 138 8.97 -12.46 8.35
CA ARG A 138 9.76 -13.58 7.81
C ARG A 138 9.34 -13.97 6.40
N LEU A 139 8.03 -14.09 6.15
CA LEU A 139 7.54 -14.55 4.84
C LEU A 139 7.54 -13.41 3.82
N LEU A 140 7.24 -12.19 4.25
CA LEU A 140 7.43 -10.98 3.45
C LEU A 140 8.86 -10.89 2.93
N ARG A 141 9.86 -11.00 3.82
CA ARG A 141 11.27 -10.98 3.44
C ARG A 141 11.61 -12.04 2.39
N SER A 142 11.12 -13.27 2.58
CA SER A 142 11.31 -14.36 1.61
C SER A 142 10.72 -14.02 0.24
N ASN A 143 9.53 -13.42 0.20
CA ASN A 143 8.89 -13.00 -1.05
C ASN A 143 9.63 -11.84 -1.72
N LEU A 144 10.08 -10.84 -0.96
CA LEU A 144 10.89 -9.73 -1.49
C LEU A 144 12.20 -10.21 -2.09
N GLU A 145 12.95 -11.07 -1.39
CA GLU A 145 14.23 -11.62 -1.85
C GLU A 145 14.07 -12.52 -3.09
N SER A 146 12.97 -13.29 -3.17
CA SER A 146 12.70 -14.20 -4.30
C SER A 146 12.27 -13.47 -5.57
N ASN A 147 11.63 -12.30 -5.42
CA ASN A 147 11.13 -11.49 -6.52
C ASN A 147 11.99 -10.25 -6.81
N ALA A 148 13.12 -10.09 -6.13
CA ALA A 148 14.05 -9.00 -6.39
C ALA A 148 14.52 -9.01 -7.86
N PRO A 149 14.63 -7.83 -8.51
CA PRO A 149 15.12 -7.74 -9.88
C PRO A 149 16.46 -8.46 -10.03
N SER A 150 16.53 -9.48 -10.87
CA SER A 150 17.77 -10.19 -11.13
C SER A 150 18.73 -9.24 -11.86
N GLN A 151 19.83 -8.83 -11.24
CA GLN A 151 20.87 -7.98 -11.85
C GLN A 151 21.63 -8.65 -13.03
N HIS A 152 21.15 -9.77 -13.57
CA HIS A 152 21.74 -10.39 -14.75
C HIS A 152 20.66 -10.79 -15.77
N PRO A 153 20.82 -10.44 -17.06
CA PRO A 153 19.97 -11.01 -18.09
C PRO A 153 20.18 -12.52 -18.09
N LYS A 154 19.08 -13.28 -18.04
CA LYS A 154 19.11 -14.73 -18.24
C LYS A 154 19.59 -15.00 -19.66
N SER A 155 20.91 -15.10 -19.86
CA SER A 155 21.47 -15.65 -21.08
C SER A 155 21.08 -17.13 -21.12
N LYS A 156 20.09 -17.45 -21.95
CA LYS A 156 19.88 -18.82 -22.40
C LYS A 156 21.10 -19.21 -23.23
N ALA A 157 22.04 -19.93 -22.65
CA ALA A 157 23.06 -20.65 -23.39
C ALA A 157 23.40 -21.94 -22.65
N GLY A 158 23.00 -23.07 -23.26
CA GLY A 158 23.39 -24.39 -22.80
C GLY A 158 24.89 -24.64 -23.02
N SER A 159 25.46 -25.54 -22.21
CA SER A 159 26.37 -26.60 -22.66
C SER A 159 26.96 -27.32 -21.45
N HIS A 160 27.02 -28.64 -21.57
CA HIS A 160 27.57 -29.62 -20.64
C HIS A 160 28.97 -29.27 -20.12
N ARG A 161 29.17 -29.29 -18.78
CA ARG A 161 30.45 -29.67 -18.17
C ARG A 161 30.26 -30.48 -16.88
N LYS A 162 31.10 -31.52 -16.75
CA LYS A 162 31.14 -32.58 -15.72
C LYS A 162 31.43 -32.05 -14.30
N PRO A 163 31.09 -32.80 -13.23
CA PRO A 163 31.34 -32.37 -11.86
C PRO A 163 32.77 -32.70 -11.42
N SER A 164 33.51 -31.68 -10.96
CA SER A 164 34.73 -31.88 -10.16
C SER A 164 34.42 -31.61 -8.69
N LYS A 165 34.66 -32.62 -7.85
CA LYS A 165 34.69 -32.52 -6.38
C LYS A 165 35.79 -31.54 -5.95
N HIS A 166 35.46 -30.51 -5.17
CA HIS A 166 36.28 -30.00 -4.05
C HIS A 166 35.57 -28.87 -3.28
N GLY A 167 35.54 -29.01 -1.94
CA GLY A 167 35.53 -27.90 -0.98
C GLY A 167 34.16 -27.49 -0.41
N PRO A 168 33.95 -27.53 0.92
CA PRO A 168 32.82 -26.87 1.56
C PRO A 168 33.17 -25.38 1.66
N ASN A 169 32.89 -24.63 0.59
CA ASN A 169 33.01 -23.18 0.67
C ASN A 169 31.71 -22.65 1.28
N ASN A 170 31.81 -22.25 2.54
CA ASN A 170 30.77 -21.58 3.31
C ASN A 170 30.55 -20.17 2.73
N SER A 171 29.99 -20.09 1.53
CA SER A 171 29.56 -18.83 0.95
C SER A 171 28.32 -18.38 1.72
N LYS A 172 28.53 -17.46 2.67
CA LYS A 172 27.47 -16.59 3.17
C LYS A 172 26.81 -15.98 1.95
N THR A 173 25.62 -16.47 1.61
CA THR A 173 24.77 -15.91 0.56
C THR A 173 24.64 -14.42 0.84
N ALA A 174 25.28 -13.60 0.00
CA ALA A 174 25.03 -12.16 0.00
C ALA A 174 23.52 -11.97 -0.17
N GLN A 175 22.87 -11.54 0.90
CA GLN A 175 21.43 -11.34 0.95
C GLN A 175 21.06 -10.36 -0.16
N LYS A 176 20.28 -10.84 -1.14
CA LYS A 176 19.70 -10.01 -2.19
C LYS A 176 18.55 -9.21 -1.58
N SER A 177 18.86 -8.18 -0.80
CA SER A 177 17.84 -7.21 -0.40
C SER A 177 17.48 -6.35 -1.60
N THR A 178 16.19 -6.07 -1.78
CA THR A 178 15.72 -4.97 -2.63
C THR A 178 16.16 -3.67 -1.96
N PRO A 179 17.11 -2.90 -2.53
CA PRO A 179 17.87 -1.89 -1.78
C PRO A 179 17.01 -0.70 -1.32
N ASN A 180 15.81 -0.52 -1.87
CA ASN A 180 14.92 0.59 -1.56
C ASN A 180 13.58 0.19 -0.91
N ILE A 181 13.44 -1.06 -0.46
CA ILE A 181 12.29 -1.51 0.34
C ILE A 181 12.78 -1.78 1.76
N THR A 182 12.15 -1.15 2.75
CA THR A 182 12.35 -1.43 4.17
C THR A 182 11.07 -2.00 4.78
N PHE A 183 11.23 -2.78 5.84
CA PHE A 183 10.12 -3.25 6.65
C PHE A 183 10.29 -2.74 8.07
N THR A 184 9.20 -2.24 8.66
CA THR A 184 9.12 -1.97 10.09
C THR A 184 7.82 -2.51 10.65
N THR A 185 7.85 -2.92 11.91
CA THR A 185 6.63 -3.37 12.58
C THR A 185 5.75 -2.18 12.90
N LEU A 186 4.45 -2.39 12.77
CA LEU A 186 3.44 -1.42 13.19
C LEU A 186 2.13 -2.15 13.51
N ASP A 187 1.76 -2.14 14.77
CA ASP A 187 0.44 -2.53 15.25
C ASP A 187 -0.42 -1.28 15.48
N TRP A 188 -1.49 -1.14 14.70
CA TRP A 188 -2.36 0.04 14.76
C TRP A 188 -3.05 0.22 16.11
N GLU A 189 -3.21 -0.83 16.90
CA GLU A 189 -3.87 -0.76 18.20
C GLU A 189 -2.92 -0.26 19.30
N THR A 190 -1.64 -0.63 19.24
CA THR A 190 -0.70 -0.44 20.36
C THR A 190 0.43 0.51 20.10
N ASP A 191 0.84 0.67 18.84
CA ASP A 191 2.04 1.42 18.51
C ASP A 191 1.75 2.92 18.30
N ASP A 192 2.79 3.73 18.48
CA ASP A 192 2.80 5.15 18.16
C ASP A 192 3.39 5.35 16.74
N PRO A 193 2.58 5.74 15.74
CA PRO A 193 3.05 5.96 14.37
C PRO A 193 4.08 7.09 14.24
N ALA A 194 4.19 8.00 15.23
CA ALA A 194 5.21 9.04 15.24
C ALA A 194 6.63 8.45 15.26
N LEU A 195 6.81 7.22 15.75
CA LEU A 195 8.08 6.50 15.73
C LEU A 195 8.53 6.11 14.32
N LEU A 196 7.62 6.12 13.34
CA LEU A 196 7.97 5.90 11.93
C LEU A 196 8.89 6.99 11.37
N LYS A 197 8.97 8.16 12.01
CA LYS A 197 9.93 9.23 11.66
C LYS A 197 11.37 8.73 11.63
N ASP A 198 11.71 7.79 12.50
CA ASP A 198 13.07 7.22 12.59
C ASP A 198 13.36 6.20 11.47
N SER A 199 12.30 5.62 10.88
CA SER A 199 12.40 4.72 9.73
C SER A 199 12.64 5.46 8.41
N ILE A 200 12.40 6.78 8.38
CA ILE A 200 12.77 7.66 7.27
C ILE A 200 14.27 7.96 7.37
N ALA A 201 15.10 6.92 7.22
CA ALA A 201 16.54 7.04 7.32
C ALA A 201 17.08 8.00 6.24
N THR A 202 17.86 8.97 6.70
CA THR A 202 18.53 10.04 5.97
C THR A 202 19.53 9.53 4.92
N ASN A 203 19.06 8.88 3.86
CA ASN A 203 19.90 8.55 2.71
C ASN A 203 20.06 9.81 1.84
N GLY A 204 20.90 10.74 2.30
CA GLY A 204 21.41 11.88 1.51
C GLY A 204 20.71 13.23 1.72
N GLY A 205 19.74 13.33 2.62
CA GLY A 205 19.04 14.59 2.92
C GLY A 205 19.81 15.47 3.92
N ASN A 206 19.97 16.75 3.61
CA ASN A 206 20.55 17.76 4.48
C ASN A 206 20.03 17.61 5.93
N PRO A 207 20.90 17.59 6.95
CA PRO A 207 20.53 17.45 8.37
C PRO A 207 19.66 18.60 8.94
N GLY A 208 19.18 19.52 8.09
CA GLY A 208 18.27 20.61 8.43
C GLY A 208 16.86 20.50 7.86
N ARG A 209 16.46 19.35 7.28
CA ARG A 209 15.06 19.17 6.82
C ARG A 209 14.20 18.67 7.99
N GLU A 210 13.42 19.59 8.57
CA GLU A 210 12.52 19.32 9.70
C GLU A 210 11.26 18.54 9.29
N ASP A 211 10.80 18.74 8.05
CA ASP A 211 9.62 18.05 7.51
C ASP A 211 10.00 16.63 7.03
N ARG A 212 9.74 15.64 7.89
CA ARG A 212 9.98 14.22 7.65
C ARG A 212 8.65 13.50 7.59
N GLY A 213 8.17 13.21 6.39
CA GLY A 213 6.96 12.41 6.19
C GLY A 213 6.92 11.72 4.83
N PHE A 214 5.77 11.18 4.50
CA PHE A 214 5.59 10.34 3.31
C PHE A 214 4.87 11.12 2.21
N ASP A 215 5.24 10.87 0.96
CA ASP A 215 4.54 11.47 -0.18
C ASP A 215 3.17 10.84 -0.36
N VAL A 216 3.11 9.51 -0.19
CA VAL A 216 1.90 8.71 -0.29
C VAL A 216 1.89 7.67 0.84
N LEU A 217 0.73 7.51 1.46
CA LEU A 217 0.40 6.37 2.31
C LEU A 217 -0.54 5.45 1.53
N ILE A 218 -0.26 4.16 1.49
CA ILE A 218 -1.08 3.15 0.83
C ILE A 218 -1.63 2.19 1.86
N SER A 219 -2.89 1.80 1.72
CA SER A 219 -3.43 0.61 2.36
C SER A 219 -4.30 -0.15 1.37
N CYS A 220 -4.13 -1.46 1.30
CA CYS A 220 -4.83 -2.31 0.36
C CYS A 220 -5.52 -3.46 1.11
N ASP A 221 -6.85 -3.45 1.07
CA ASP A 221 -7.75 -4.46 1.63
C ASP A 221 -7.70 -4.64 3.16
N CYS A 222 -7.48 -3.55 3.89
CA CYS A 222 -7.35 -3.54 5.36
C CYS A 222 -8.66 -3.21 6.12
N ILE A 223 -9.74 -2.87 5.41
CA ILE A 223 -11.03 -2.51 6.02
C ILE A 223 -11.93 -3.75 6.02
N TYR A 224 -11.88 -4.54 7.09
CA TYR A 224 -12.64 -5.80 7.21
C TYR A 224 -13.16 -6.11 8.62
N ASN A 225 -12.73 -5.36 9.63
CA ASN A 225 -13.14 -5.55 11.02
C ASN A 225 -13.41 -4.19 11.65
N GLU A 226 -14.64 -3.97 12.12
CA GLU A 226 -15.07 -2.72 12.74
C GLU A 226 -14.19 -2.32 13.94
N ALA A 227 -13.70 -3.29 14.73
CA ALA A 227 -12.82 -3.01 15.87
C ALA A 227 -11.49 -2.35 15.47
N LEU A 228 -11.04 -2.55 14.22
CA LEU A 228 -9.80 -1.99 13.71
C LEU A 228 -9.99 -0.61 13.06
N VAL A 229 -11.22 -0.14 12.87
CA VAL A 229 -11.50 1.11 12.16
C VAL A 229 -10.87 2.31 12.85
N ALA A 230 -11.19 2.54 14.12
CA ALA A 230 -10.66 3.67 14.89
C ALA A 230 -9.11 3.66 14.97
N PRO A 231 -8.44 2.56 15.36
CA PRO A 231 -6.98 2.52 15.37
C PRO A 231 -6.37 2.72 13.98
N PHE A 232 -6.96 2.16 12.91
CA PHE A 232 -6.49 2.36 11.54
C PHE A 232 -6.57 3.83 11.09
N VAL A 233 -7.72 4.50 11.30
CA VAL A 233 -7.91 5.91 10.92
C VAL A 233 -6.97 6.81 11.73
N ARG A 234 -6.81 6.53 13.03
CA ARG A 234 -5.83 7.21 13.88
C ARG A 234 -4.42 7.08 13.32
N THR A 235 -3.99 5.86 12.96
CA THR A 235 -2.66 5.64 12.37
C THR A 235 -2.48 6.40 11.07
N CYS A 236 -3.48 6.39 10.17
CA CYS A 236 -3.44 7.19 8.95
C CYS A 236 -3.25 8.69 9.27
N ALA A 237 -4.01 9.21 10.24
CA ALA A 237 -3.95 10.62 10.62
C ALA A 237 -2.59 10.99 11.23
N ASP A 238 -2.06 10.18 12.14
CA ASP A 238 -0.75 10.41 12.77
C ASP A 238 0.39 10.40 11.74
N VAL A 239 0.31 9.53 10.74
CA VAL A 239 1.26 9.53 9.62
C VAL A 239 1.06 10.74 8.71
N CYS A 240 -0.18 11.05 8.34
CA CYS A 240 -0.48 12.17 7.45
C CYS A 240 -0.10 13.53 8.15
N ARG A 241 -0.08 13.62 9.51
CA ARG A 241 0.42 14.77 10.33
C ARG A 241 1.93 14.99 10.31
N LEU A 242 2.70 14.07 9.75
CA LEU A 242 4.15 14.22 9.64
C LEU A 242 4.57 15.29 8.62
N ARG A 243 3.63 15.74 7.79
CA ARG A 243 3.78 16.83 6.81
C ARG A 243 2.74 17.92 7.05
N ALA A 244 2.81 19.00 6.27
CA ALA A 244 1.79 20.04 6.27
C ALA A 244 0.38 19.48 6.01
N VAL A 245 -0.62 20.13 6.60
CA VAL A 245 -2.04 19.76 6.46
C VAL A 245 -2.66 20.39 5.22
N TYR A 246 -3.66 19.74 4.62
CA TYR A 246 -4.31 20.26 3.42
C TYR A 246 -5.26 21.42 3.72
N GLY A 247 -4.97 22.59 3.14
CA GLY A 247 -5.90 23.71 3.02
C GLY A 247 -5.90 24.24 1.58
N SER A 248 -7.04 24.25 0.91
CA SER A 248 -7.16 24.62 -0.51
C SER A 248 -6.70 26.05 -0.81
N GLU A 249 -6.83 26.95 0.17
CA GLU A 249 -6.44 28.36 0.08
C GLU A 249 -5.09 28.64 0.78
N LYS A 250 -4.43 27.60 1.32
CA LYS A 250 -3.17 27.73 2.03
C LYS A 250 -2.01 27.76 1.04
N GLU A 251 -1.09 28.70 1.20
CA GLU A 251 0.22 28.62 0.54
C GLU A 251 1.17 27.76 1.38
N LEU A 252 1.99 26.94 0.73
CA LEU A 252 3.04 26.20 1.43
C LEU A 252 4.10 27.20 1.90
N GLY A 253 4.44 27.15 3.20
CA GLY A 253 5.56 27.92 3.73
C GLY A 253 6.89 27.50 3.11
N ASP A 254 7.91 28.38 3.21
CA ASP A 254 9.26 28.04 2.77
C ASP A 254 9.77 26.80 3.53
N GLY A 255 10.10 25.74 2.78
CA GLY A 255 10.53 24.46 3.33
C GLY A 255 9.43 23.47 3.73
N GLU A 256 8.15 23.85 3.72
CA GLU A 256 7.03 22.91 3.96
C GLU A 256 6.87 21.94 2.78
N MET A 257 6.76 20.65 3.09
CA MET A 257 6.39 19.65 2.10
C MET A 257 4.87 19.62 1.95
N ARG A 258 4.43 19.31 0.73
CA ARG A 258 3.01 19.09 0.45
C ARG A 258 2.42 18.00 1.38
N PRO A 259 1.11 18.05 1.65
CA PRO A 259 0.45 17.03 2.46
C PRO A 259 0.68 15.61 1.94
N THR A 260 0.75 14.67 2.88
CA THR A 260 0.72 13.24 2.57
C THR A 260 -0.62 12.90 1.91
N VAL A 261 -0.58 12.19 0.78
CA VAL A 261 -1.80 11.67 0.13
C VAL A 261 -2.01 10.24 0.59
N CYS A 262 -3.09 10.00 1.33
CA CYS A 262 -3.43 8.70 1.88
C CYS A 262 -4.36 7.97 0.83
N VAL A 263 -4.08 6.72 0.41
CA VAL A 263 -4.79 5.97 -0.65
C VAL A 263 -5.25 4.62 -0.13
N ILE A 264 -6.57 4.42 -0.08
CA ILE A 264 -7.20 3.24 0.52
C ILE A 264 -7.93 2.47 -0.57
N ALA A 265 -7.40 1.31 -0.94
CA ALA A 265 -8.05 0.37 -1.84
C ALA A 265 -8.71 -0.75 -1.02
N GLN A 266 -9.97 -1.09 -1.30
CA GLN A 266 -10.70 -2.12 -0.54
C GLN A 266 -11.70 -2.88 -1.40
N GLN A 267 -12.03 -4.10 -0.99
CA GLN A 267 -13.17 -4.84 -1.53
C GLN A 267 -14.44 -4.54 -0.73
N GLN A 268 -15.57 -4.33 -1.41
CA GLN A 268 -16.88 -4.27 -0.79
C GLN A 268 -17.23 -5.63 -0.17
N ARG A 269 -17.49 -5.64 1.14
CA ARG A 269 -17.84 -6.87 1.89
C ARG A 269 -19.04 -6.66 2.82
N SER A 270 -18.93 -5.68 3.72
CA SER A 270 -19.95 -5.33 4.69
C SER A 270 -20.22 -3.83 4.58
N PRO A 271 -21.48 -3.42 4.32
CA PRO A 271 -21.84 -2.01 4.34
C PRO A 271 -21.61 -1.40 5.73
N GLU A 272 -21.84 -2.16 6.80
CA GLU A 272 -21.66 -1.69 8.18
C GLU A 272 -20.19 -1.34 8.48
N VAL A 273 -19.25 -2.23 8.11
CA VAL A 273 -17.81 -1.97 8.32
C VAL A 273 -17.33 -0.83 7.43
N PHE A 274 -17.81 -0.75 6.18
CA PHE A 274 -17.47 0.32 5.26
C PHE A 274 -17.97 1.68 5.76
N GLU A 275 -19.24 1.77 6.17
CA GLU A 275 -19.83 3.00 6.70
C GLU A 275 -19.14 3.44 7.99
N ALA A 276 -18.86 2.50 8.92
CA ALA A 276 -18.11 2.80 10.13
C ALA A 276 -16.73 3.38 9.81
N TRP A 277 -16.01 2.79 8.85
CA TRP A 277 -14.73 3.31 8.37
C TRP A 277 -14.86 4.70 7.76
N LEU A 278 -15.83 4.90 6.87
CA LEU A 278 -16.00 6.16 6.15
C LEU A 278 -16.42 7.29 7.10
N ARG A 279 -17.36 7.04 8.03
CA ARG A 279 -17.74 7.99 9.08
C ARG A 279 -16.56 8.39 9.94
N GLU A 280 -15.77 7.44 10.44
CA GLU A 280 -14.61 7.73 11.28
C GLU A 280 -13.53 8.50 10.49
N THR A 281 -13.27 8.10 9.25
CA THR A 281 -12.31 8.76 8.36
C THR A 281 -12.71 10.21 8.08
N MET A 282 -13.98 10.45 7.75
CA MET A 282 -14.49 11.78 7.43
C MET A 282 -14.47 12.75 8.62
N ARG A 283 -14.29 12.28 9.87
CA ARG A 283 -14.08 13.18 11.01
C ARG A 283 -12.80 13.98 10.88
N VAL A 284 -11.74 13.40 10.29
CA VAL A 284 -10.40 14.00 10.26
C VAL A 284 -9.81 14.13 8.86
N PHE A 285 -10.37 13.46 7.86
CA PHE A 285 -9.94 13.53 6.46
C PHE A 285 -11.04 14.10 5.57
N ARG A 286 -10.65 14.84 4.54
CA ARG A 286 -11.45 14.98 3.32
C ARG A 286 -11.22 13.72 2.47
N VAL A 287 -12.27 13.21 1.85
CA VAL A 287 -12.29 11.88 1.22
C VAL A 287 -12.81 12.00 -0.20
N TRP A 288 -12.11 11.45 -1.18
CA TRP A 288 -12.54 11.36 -2.57
C TRP A 288 -12.70 9.91 -2.96
N ARG A 289 -13.83 9.56 -3.58
CA ARG A 289 -13.92 8.29 -4.30
C ARG A 289 -13.28 8.47 -5.67
N VAL A 290 -12.35 7.59 -6.02
CA VAL A 290 -11.73 7.62 -7.35
C VAL A 290 -12.75 7.16 -8.39
N GLY A 291 -12.95 7.95 -9.44
CA GLY A 291 -13.89 7.73 -10.53
C GLY A 291 -13.50 6.57 -11.45
N ASP A 292 -14.49 6.02 -12.14
CA ASP A 292 -14.32 4.84 -13.00
C ASP A 292 -13.43 5.10 -14.21
N GLU A 293 -13.44 6.32 -14.72
CA GLU A 293 -12.57 6.79 -15.79
C GLU A 293 -11.09 6.84 -15.39
N VAL A 294 -10.81 6.97 -14.09
CA VAL A 294 -9.47 6.99 -13.52
C VAL A 294 -9.02 5.59 -13.08
N LEU A 295 -9.93 4.79 -12.52
CA LEU A 295 -9.65 3.40 -12.16
C LEU A 295 -9.49 2.51 -13.39
N GLY A 296 -10.45 2.60 -14.32
CA GLY A 296 -10.55 1.77 -15.50
C GLY A 296 -10.66 0.27 -15.19
N GLY A 297 -10.84 -0.50 -16.28
CA GLY A 297 -10.60 -1.94 -16.30
C GLY A 297 -11.30 -2.74 -15.18
N LYS A 298 -10.49 -3.37 -14.32
CA LYS A 298 -10.93 -4.35 -13.30
C LYS A 298 -11.19 -3.74 -11.91
N LEU A 299 -10.97 -2.45 -11.73
CA LEU A 299 -11.18 -1.74 -10.46
C LEU A 299 -12.41 -0.81 -10.47
N ALA A 300 -12.98 -0.53 -11.65
CA ALA A 300 -14.14 0.35 -11.79
C ALA A 300 -15.42 -0.21 -11.11
N ALA A 301 -16.47 0.61 -11.02
CA ALA A 301 -17.76 0.26 -10.46
C ALA A 301 -18.31 -1.06 -11.02
N GLY A 302 -19.01 -1.80 -10.17
CA GLY A 302 -19.49 -3.16 -10.47
C GLY A 302 -18.43 -4.26 -10.37
N SER A 303 -17.15 -3.93 -10.13
CA SER A 303 -16.11 -4.94 -9.84
C SER A 303 -16.14 -5.46 -8.39
N GLY A 304 -16.80 -4.74 -7.49
CA GLY A 304 -16.75 -4.96 -6.05
C GLY A 304 -15.51 -4.36 -5.38
N TYR A 305 -14.71 -3.58 -6.09
CA TYR A 305 -13.54 -2.88 -5.56
C TYR A 305 -13.75 -1.37 -5.56
N LEU A 306 -13.14 -0.72 -4.56
CA LEU A 306 -13.22 0.72 -4.35
C LEU A 306 -11.83 1.25 -4.05
N VAL A 307 -11.54 2.47 -4.50
CA VAL A 307 -10.35 3.21 -4.11
C VAL A 307 -10.79 4.60 -3.64
N HIS A 308 -10.32 4.96 -2.45
CA HIS A 308 -10.53 6.29 -1.88
C HIS A 308 -9.19 6.99 -1.68
N VAL A 309 -9.19 8.30 -1.90
CA VAL A 309 -8.07 9.18 -1.61
C VAL A 309 -8.43 10.09 -0.46
N LEU A 310 -7.53 10.20 0.51
CA LEU A 310 -7.72 10.96 1.74
C LEU A 310 -6.64 12.03 1.83
N VAL A 311 -7.03 13.24 2.21
CA VAL A 311 -6.09 14.27 2.70
C VAL A 311 -6.56 14.81 4.03
N LEU A 312 -5.62 14.97 4.97
CA LEU A 312 -5.94 15.37 6.33
C LEU A 312 -6.54 16.79 6.34
N LYS A 313 -7.66 16.95 7.04
CA LYS A 313 -8.31 18.26 7.24
C LYS A 313 -7.45 19.15 8.11
N ASP A 314 -7.42 20.43 7.77
CA ASP A 314 -7.02 21.47 8.72
C ASP A 314 -8.13 21.57 9.78
N GLY A 315 -7.82 21.15 11.00
CA GLY A 315 -8.79 21.07 12.08
C GLY A 315 -8.11 21.32 13.42
N ASP A 316 -8.76 22.14 14.26
CA ASP A 316 -8.36 22.37 15.64
C ASP A 316 -8.38 21.03 16.41
N LEU A 317 -7.26 20.71 17.05
CA LEU A 317 -7.09 19.57 17.95
C LEU A 317 -8.14 19.52 19.06
#